data_AF-A0A0P8A458-F1
#
_entry.id   AF-A0A0P8A458-F1
#
_cell.length_a   1.000
_cell.length_b   1.000
_cell.length_c   1.000
_cell.angle_alpha   90.00
_cell.angle_beta   90.00
_cell.angle_gamma   90.00
#
_symmetry.space_group_name_H-M   'P 1'
#
loop_
_entity.id
_entity.type
_entity.pdbx_description
1 polymer ?
#
loop_
_entity_poly.entity_id
_entity_poly.type
_entity_poly.pdbx_seq_one_letter_code
_entity_poly.pdbx_strand_id
1 'polypeptide(L)'
;MPFAGLVAAEARGEAVSWFMLTDDERTLRDRAWRFLMPAHEKAFFQRQLAELARTRILPRLVMHHDERAYLRPLRWSRGTSPAPLFNRIAEDASADRTLITPFVALSRAVLASDEARLKLMMQAGTLGEFEARSATARIAENRCLIAWVHAQAIKRAADYRHAVEQLAIEAPQAQAIGAEREVIALEAALGEFAYTGIAPLDDGRCENADGAPTTKVSTPPPVHEK
;
A
#
# COMPACT_ATOMS: atom_id res chain seq x y z
N MET A 1 -7.74 23.46 4.46
CA MET A 1 -8.99 23.69 3.72
C MET A 1 -9.02 22.77 2.49
N PRO A 2 -9.81 21.68 2.49
CA PRO A 2 -9.84 20.72 1.38
C PRO A 2 -10.33 21.33 0.05
N PHE A 3 -11.17 22.35 0.11
CA PHE A 3 -11.78 22.99 -1.06
C PHE A 3 -10.78 23.72 -1.98
N ALA A 4 -9.77 24.40 -1.42
CA ALA A 4 -8.76 25.12 -2.22
C ALA A 4 -7.81 24.18 -2.97
N GLY A 5 -7.56 22.97 -2.45
CA GLY A 5 -6.76 21.96 -3.15
C GLY A 5 -7.51 21.32 -4.33
N LEU A 6 -8.82 21.10 -4.16
CA LEU A 6 -9.73 20.56 -5.18
C LEU A 6 -9.88 21.50 -6.39
N VAL A 7 -10.05 22.80 -6.16
CA VAL A 7 -10.19 23.79 -7.26
C VAL A 7 -8.90 23.92 -8.09
N ALA A 8 -7.73 23.82 -7.44
CA ALA A 8 -6.45 23.82 -8.13
C ALA A 8 -6.22 22.55 -8.96
N ALA A 9 -6.75 21.40 -8.50
CA ALA A 9 -6.69 20.11 -9.18
C ALA A 9 -7.57 20.07 -10.46
N GLU A 10 -8.78 20.63 -10.42
CA GLU A 10 -9.67 20.77 -11.59
C GLU A 10 -9.01 21.57 -12.71
N ALA A 11 -8.41 22.70 -12.35
CA ALA A 11 -7.78 23.62 -13.30
C ALA A 11 -6.60 22.98 -14.06
N ARG A 12 -6.11 21.82 -13.58
CA ARG A 12 -5.03 21.03 -14.20
C ARG A 12 -5.51 19.73 -14.87
N GLY A 13 -6.83 19.48 -14.90
CA GLY A 13 -7.40 18.27 -15.51
C GLY A 13 -7.14 16.98 -14.72
N GLU A 14 -6.99 17.08 -13.40
CA GLU A 14 -6.67 15.94 -12.54
C GLU A 14 -7.89 15.01 -12.36
N ALA A 15 -7.66 13.69 -12.41
CA ALA A 15 -8.68 12.67 -12.17
C ALA A 15 -8.98 12.48 -10.67
N VAL A 16 -9.34 13.56 -10.00
CA VAL A 16 -9.70 13.57 -8.57
C VAL A 16 -11.21 13.45 -8.45
N SER A 17 -11.69 12.58 -7.56
CA SER A 17 -13.13 12.47 -7.32
C SER A 17 -13.64 13.66 -6.49
N TRP A 18 -14.64 14.35 -7.02
CA TRP A 18 -15.37 15.43 -6.35
C TRP A 18 -16.39 14.97 -5.31
N PHE A 19 -16.58 13.66 -5.17
CA PHE A 19 -17.55 13.13 -4.24
C PHE A 19 -17.08 13.27 -2.80
N MET A 20 -18.04 13.42 -1.89
CA MET A 20 -17.74 13.40 -0.46
C MET A 20 -17.10 12.06 -0.08
N LEU A 21 -16.14 12.09 0.85
CA LEU A 21 -15.60 10.87 1.44
C LEU A 21 -16.58 10.31 2.46
N THR A 22 -16.87 9.01 2.36
CA THR A 22 -17.56 8.27 3.43
C THR A 22 -16.68 8.20 4.69
N ASP A 23 -17.27 7.88 5.84
CA ASP A 23 -16.50 7.76 7.08
C ASP A 23 -15.46 6.63 7.03
N ASP A 24 -15.80 5.52 6.39
CA ASP A 24 -14.87 4.41 6.13
C ASP A 24 -13.72 4.84 5.21
N GLU A 25 -14.03 5.58 4.14
CA GLU A 25 -13.03 6.12 3.22
C GLU A 25 -12.05 7.09 3.89
N ARG A 26 -12.54 7.92 4.83
CA ARG A 26 -11.70 8.81 5.65
C ARG A 26 -10.81 8.01 6.56
N THR A 27 -11.39 7.03 7.26
CA THR A 27 -10.65 6.15 8.18
C THR A 27 -9.58 5.35 7.44
N LEU A 28 -9.87 4.89 6.22
CA LEU A 28 -8.93 4.14 5.38
C LEU A 28 -7.72 5.00 5.04
N ARG A 29 -7.95 6.23 4.58
CA ARG A 29 -6.89 7.21 4.26
C ARG A 29 -6.06 7.57 5.50
N ASP A 30 -6.68 7.75 6.65
CA ASP A 30 -5.99 8.10 7.89
C ASP A 30 -5.09 6.98 8.41
N ARG A 31 -5.56 5.73 8.32
CA ARG A 31 -4.75 4.56 8.68
C ARG A 31 -3.63 4.32 7.66
N ALA A 32 -3.93 4.45 6.38
CA ALA A 32 -2.92 4.32 5.33
C ALA A 32 -1.83 5.40 5.44
N TRP A 33 -2.17 6.65 5.73
CA TRP A 33 -1.18 7.71 5.96
C TRP A 33 -0.24 7.37 7.11
N ARG A 34 -0.79 6.95 8.26
CA ARG A 34 0.02 6.56 9.44
C ARG A 34 0.93 5.36 9.13
N PHE A 35 0.50 4.45 8.27
CA PHE A 35 1.28 3.27 7.89
C PHE A 35 2.38 3.59 6.86
N LEU A 36 2.02 4.33 5.80
CA LEU A 36 2.90 4.57 4.66
C LEU A 36 3.89 5.69 4.92
N MET A 37 3.44 6.80 5.51
CA MET A 37 4.21 8.04 5.58
C MET A 37 3.98 8.80 6.90
N PRO A 38 4.25 8.17 8.07
CA PRO A 38 4.05 8.81 9.37
C PRO A 38 4.93 10.05 9.57
N ALA A 39 6.07 10.14 8.89
CA ALA A 39 7.01 11.26 8.97
C ALA A 39 6.70 12.43 8.02
N HIS A 40 5.71 12.28 7.13
CA HIS A 40 5.33 13.32 6.18
C HIS A 40 3.99 13.94 6.55
N GLU A 41 3.80 15.21 6.18
CA GLU A 41 2.51 15.88 6.30
C GLU A 41 1.42 15.14 5.52
N LYS A 42 0.20 15.12 6.07
CA LYS A 42 -0.97 14.52 5.41
C LYS A 42 -1.20 15.09 4.00
N ALA A 43 -0.89 16.35 3.75
CA ALA A 43 -1.00 16.97 2.42
C ALA A 43 -0.05 16.34 1.38
N PHE A 44 1.14 15.89 1.79
CA PHE A 44 2.07 15.18 0.90
C PHE A 44 1.46 13.82 0.50
N PHE A 45 0.92 13.08 1.47
CA PHE A 45 0.22 11.83 1.22
C PHE A 45 -0.95 11.98 0.24
N GLN A 46 -1.81 12.98 0.44
CA GLN A 46 -2.95 13.22 -0.45
C GLN A 46 -2.50 13.53 -1.90
N ARG A 47 -1.40 14.28 -2.08
CA ARG A 47 -0.84 14.53 -3.42
C ARG A 47 -0.35 13.24 -4.09
N GLN A 48 0.37 12.38 -3.36
CA GLN A 48 0.85 11.11 -3.93
C GLN A 48 -0.31 10.18 -4.28
N LEU A 49 -1.35 10.14 -3.45
CA LEU A 49 -2.56 9.35 -3.72
C LEU A 49 -3.32 9.88 -4.95
N ALA A 50 -3.48 11.19 -5.09
CA ALA A 50 -4.10 11.80 -6.26
C ALA A 50 -3.30 11.50 -7.55
N GLU A 51 -1.97 11.62 -7.52
CA GLU A 51 -1.12 11.26 -8.65
C GLU A 51 -1.20 9.77 -9.00
N LEU A 52 -1.23 8.89 -7.99
CA LEU A 52 -1.41 7.46 -8.19
C LEU A 52 -2.77 7.13 -8.80
N ALA A 53 -3.86 7.75 -8.35
CA ALA A 53 -5.19 7.55 -8.92
C ALA A 53 -5.27 8.03 -10.38
N ARG A 54 -4.62 9.16 -10.68
CA ARG A 54 -4.60 9.78 -12.01
C ARG A 54 -3.78 9.00 -13.02
N THR A 55 -2.53 8.69 -12.67
CA THR A 55 -1.56 8.09 -13.61
C THR A 55 -1.53 6.58 -13.54
N ARG A 56 -2.14 5.99 -12.49
CA ARG A 56 -1.96 4.59 -12.09
C ARG A 56 -0.50 4.23 -11.83
N ILE A 57 0.34 5.23 -11.58
CA ILE A 57 1.78 5.08 -11.37
C ILE A 57 2.18 5.88 -10.13
N LEU A 58 2.80 5.22 -9.16
CA LEU A 58 3.42 5.86 -8.02
C LEU A 58 4.82 6.35 -8.41
N PRO A 59 5.21 7.58 -8.07
CA PRO A 59 6.55 8.07 -8.37
C PRO A 59 7.64 7.20 -7.76
N ARG A 60 8.73 6.97 -8.52
CA ARG A 60 9.84 6.12 -8.08
C ARG A 60 10.46 6.55 -6.74
N LEU A 61 10.45 7.85 -6.44
CA LEU A 61 10.92 8.39 -5.17
C LEU A 61 10.14 7.83 -3.98
N VAL A 62 8.84 7.60 -4.13
CA VAL A 62 7.97 7.04 -3.10
C VAL A 62 8.07 5.51 -3.06
N MET A 63 8.43 4.89 -4.18
CA MET A 63 8.62 3.44 -4.28
C MET A 63 9.99 2.94 -3.80
N HIS A 64 10.97 3.84 -3.62
CA HIS A 64 12.35 3.46 -3.35
C HIS A 64 12.45 2.52 -2.15
N HIS A 65 12.91 1.30 -2.42
CA HIS A 65 13.06 0.24 -1.44
C HIS A 65 14.52 -0.19 -1.44
N ASP A 66 15.13 -0.15 -0.25
CA ASP A 66 16.49 -0.63 -0.01
C ASP A 66 16.38 -1.50 1.24
N GLU A 67 16.44 -2.82 1.06
CA GLU A 67 16.30 -3.81 2.14
C GLU A 67 17.34 -3.60 3.25
N ARG A 68 18.49 -3.00 2.92
CA ARG A 68 19.54 -2.67 3.89
C ARG A 68 19.26 -1.37 4.63
N ALA A 69 18.35 -0.53 4.14
CA ALA A 69 18.05 0.76 4.76
C ALA A 69 17.41 0.61 6.13
N TYR A 70 16.70 -0.48 6.40
CA TYR A 70 16.18 -0.76 7.73
C TYR A 70 17.31 -1.09 8.72
N LEU A 71 18.18 -2.06 8.42
CA LEU A 71 19.22 -2.51 9.35
C LEU A 71 20.39 -1.51 9.51
N ARG A 72 20.73 -0.73 8.46
CA ARG A 72 21.86 0.21 8.46
C ARG A 72 21.86 1.23 9.62
N PRO A 73 20.77 1.99 9.88
CA PRO A 73 20.73 2.90 11.03
C PRO A 73 20.77 2.16 12.37
N LEU A 74 20.16 0.97 12.46
CA LEU A 74 20.17 0.13 13.67
C LEU A 74 21.60 -0.30 14.06
N ARG A 75 22.46 -0.58 13.07
CA ARG A 75 23.88 -0.89 13.32
C ARG A 75 24.69 0.33 13.80
N TRP A 76 24.32 1.54 13.37
CA TRP A 76 25.12 2.74 13.62
C TRP A 76 24.86 3.37 15.00
N SER A 77 23.75 3.04 15.67
CA SER A 77 23.35 3.59 16.98
C SER A 77 24.18 3.13 18.20
N ARG A 78 25.36 2.52 17.97
CA ARG A 78 26.45 2.23 18.92
C ARG A 78 26.21 1.20 20.04
N GLY A 79 27.26 0.41 20.29
CA GLY A 79 27.84 0.17 21.63
C GLY A 79 27.08 -0.75 22.58
N THR A 80 27.39 -2.04 22.50
CA THR A 80 27.17 -3.10 23.50
C THR A 80 25.85 -3.88 23.39
N SER A 81 26.01 -5.18 23.07
CA SER A 81 25.02 -6.25 22.87
C SER A 81 24.19 -6.19 21.55
N PRO A 82 24.18 -7.27 20.75
CA PRO A 82 23.30 -7.45 19.59
C PRO A 82 21.83 -7.75 19.96
N ALA A 83 21.56 -8.20 21.18
CA ALA A 83 20.23 -8.64 21.61
C ALA A 83 19.11 -7.57 21.48
N PRO A 84 19.32 -6.27 21.81
CA PRO A 84 18.31 -5.24 21.64
C PRO A 84 17.89 -5.02 20.18
N LEU A 85 18.78 -5.32 19.22
CA LEU A 85 18.46 -5.20 17.80
C LEU A 85 17.42 -6.25 17.38
N PHE A 86 17.57 -7.50 17.83
CA PHE A 86 16.56 -8.53 17.59
C PHE A 86 15.21 -8.17 18.21
N ASN A 87 15.20 -7.67 19.44
CA ASN A 87 13.97 -7.22 20.10
C ASN A 87 13.30 -6.10 19.31
N ARG A 88 14.07 -5.14 18.80
CA ARG A 88 13.54 -4.05 17.97
C ARG A 88 12.85 -4.57 16.71
N ILE A 89 13.46 -5.55 16.03
CA ILE A 89 12.85 -6.18 14.84
C ILE A 89 11.54 -6.88 15.22
N ALA A 90 11.53 -7.62 16.33
CA ALA A 90 10.35 -8.30 16.83
C ALA A 90 9.20 -7.32 17.16
N GLU A 91 9.52 -6.20 17.82
CA GLU A 91 8.57 -5.14 18.16
C GLU A 91 8.00 -4.47 16.91
N ASP A 92 8.84 -4.11 15.95
CA ASP A 92 8.40 -3.46 14.69
C ASP A 92 7.52 -4.42 13.87
N ALA A 93 7.90 -5.70 13.75
CA ALA A 93 7.11 -6.72 13.04
C ALA A 93 5.76 -6.98 13.73
N SER A 94 5.75 -7.08 15.06
CA SER A 94 4.53 -7.23 15.86
C SER A 94 3.61 -6.02 15.71
N ALA A 95 4.17 -4.80 15.79
CA ALA A 95 3.41 -3.57 15.61
C ALA A 95 2.72 -3.52 14.24
N ASP A 96 3.44 -3.81 13.15
CA ASP A 96 2.85 -3.87 11.81
C ASP A 96 1.78 -4.96 11.71
N ARG A 97 2.04 -6.14 12.29
CA ARG A 97 1.09 -7.26 12.29
C ARG A 97 -0.24 -6.87 12.92
N THR A 98 -0.23 -6.13 14.02
CA THR A 98 -1.48 -5.70 14.68
C THR A 98 -2.34 -4.76 13.83
N LEU A 99 -1.76 -4.13 12.80
CA LEU A 99 -2.47 -3.22 11.90
C LEU A 99 -3.14 -3.94 10.72
N ILE A 100 -2.72 -5.17 10.39
CA ILE A 100 -3.16 -5.87 9.17
C ILE A 100 -4.65 -6.18 9.21
N THR A 101 -5.11 -6.99 10.17
CA THR A 101 -6.52 -7.39 10.31
C THR A 101 -7.48 -6.19 10.31
N PRO A 102 -7.29 -5.13 11.12
CA PRO A 102 -8.22 -4.01 11.14
C PRO A 102 -8.14 -3.15 9.87
N PHE A 103 -7.02 -3.14 9.14
CA PHE A 103 -6.92 -2.47 7.84
C PHE A 103 -7.65 -3.26 6.74
N VAL A 104 -7.50 -4.59 6.70
CA VAL A 104 -8.17 -5.48 5.75
C VAL A 104 -9.70 -5.41 5.92
N ALA A 105 -10.19 -5.47 7.16
CA ALA A 105 -11.63 -5.36 7.44
C ALA A 105 -12.21 -4.03 6.91
N LEU A 106 -11.52 -2.91 7.17
CA LEU A 106 -11.92 -1.59 6.68
C LEU A 106 -11.86 -1.50 5.15
N SER A 107 -10.82 -2.06 4.55
CA SER A 107 -10.66 -2.10 3.09
C SER A 107 -11.84 -2.82 2.43
N ARG A 108 -12.29 -3.94 3.00
CA ARG A 108 -13.46 -4.68 2.51
C ARG A 108 -14.76 -3.87 2.62
N ALA A 109 -14.95 -3.11 3.70
CA ALA A 109 -16.13 -2.23 3.84
C ALA A 109 -16.14 -1.12 2.77
N VAL A 110 -14.99 -0.52 2.48
CA VAL A 110 -14.84 0.46 1.40
C VAL A 110 -15.10 -0.17 0.03
N LEU A 111 -14.56 -1.36 -0.24
CA LEU A 111 -14.79 -2.08 -1.50
C LEU A 111 -16.27 -2.46 -1.70
N ALA A 112 -16.98 -2.83 -0.63
CA ALA A 112 -18.43 -3.08 -0.70
C ALA A 112 -19.21 -1.79 -1.00
N SER A 113 -18.79 -0.65 -0.45
CA SER A 113 -19.35 0.66 -0.78
C SER A 113 -19.10 1.05 -2.24
N ASP A 114 -17.92 0.71 -2.78
CA ASP A 114 -17.57 0.92 -4.18
C ASP A 114 -18.38 0.03 -5.12
N GLU A 115 -18.66 -1.23 -4.74
CA GLU A 115 -19.56 -2.10 -5.48
C GLU A 115 -21.00 -1.55 -5.51
N ALA A 116 -21.50 -1.06 -4.38
CA ALA A 116 -22.79 -0.39 -4.31
C ALA A 116 -22.84 0.87 -5.20
N ARG A 117 -21.75 1.66 -5.22
CA ARG A 117 -21.61 2.83 -6.09
C ARG A 117 -21.75 2.45 -7.56
N LEU A 118 -21.08 1.39 -8.01
CA LEU A 118 -21.17 0.90 -9.39
C LEU A 118 -22.60 0.46 -9.75
N LYS A 119 -23.25 -0.30 -8.87
CA LYS A 119 -24.65 -0.75 -9.09
C LYS A 119 -25.60 0.43 -9.22
N LEU A 120 -25.47 1.43 -8.35
CA LEU A 120 -26.30 2.63 -8.38
C LEU A 120 -26.05 3.46 -9.65
N MET A 121 -24.80 3.57 -10.11
CA MET A 121 -24.48 4.24 -11.38
C MET A 121 -25.16 3.55 -12.57
N MET A 122 -25.17 2.22 -12.61
CA MET A 122 -25.81 1.46 -13.70
C MET A 122 -27.34 1.57 -13.69
N GLN A 123 -27.93 1.81 -12.52
CA GLN A 123 -29.38 1.96 -12.35
C GLN A 123 -29.87 3.40 -12.49
N ALA A 124 -28.97 4.38 -12.45
CA ALA A 124 -29.32 5.79 -12.55
C ALA A 124 -29.92 6.09 -13.94
N GLY A 125 -31.18 6.53 -13.97
CA GLY A 125 -31.88 6.85 -15.23
C GLY A 125 -31.27 8.05 -15.98
N THR A 126 -30.58 8.95 -15.27
CA THR A 126 -29.75 10.01 -15.85
C THR A 126 -28.50 10.17 -14.98
N LEU A 127 -27.32 10.01 -15.57
CA LEU A 127 -26.03 10.24 -14.91
C LEU A 127 -25.18 11.09 -15.85
N GLY A 128 -24.75 12.27 -15.38
CA GLY A 128 -23.85 13.11 -16.15
C GLY A 128 -22.46 12.51 -16.26
N GLU A 129 -21.71 12.93 -17.29
CA GLU A 129 -20.35 12.46 -17.53
C GLU A 129 -19.41 12.81 -16.37
N PHE A 130 -19.63 13.95 -15.72
CA PHE A 130 -18.85 14.39 -14.57
C PHE A 130 -19.05 13.49 -13.36
N GLU A 131 -20.29 13.13 -13.05
CA GLU A 131 -20.63 12.22 -11.96
C GLU A 131 -20.07 10.82 -12.22
N ALA A 132 -20.18 10.34 -13.46
CA ALA A 132 -19.62 9.06 -13.87
C ALA A 132 -18.09 9.02 -13.70
N ARG A 133 -17.38 10.06 -14.17
CA ARG A 133 -15.92 10.19 -14.00
C ARG A 133 -15.51 10.33 -12.53
N SER A 134 -16.25 11.11 -11.74
CA SER A 134 -15.98 11.28 -10.31
C SER A 134 -16.18 9.98 -9.53
N ALA A 135 -17.18 9.18 -9.89
CA ALA A 135 -17.44 7.90 -9.25
C ALA A 135 -16.35 6.87 -9.59
N THR A 136 -15.98 6.74 -10.87
CA THR A 136 -14.92 5.82 -11.30
C THR A 136 -13.55 6.22 -10.73
N ALA A 137 -13.26 7.52 -10.66
CA ALA A 137 -12.04 8.04 -10.02
C ALA A 137 -11.95 7.67 -8.53
N ARG A 138 -13.07 7.71 -7.78
CA ARG A 138 -13.04 7.34 -6.35
C ARG A 138 -12.74 5.85 -6.15
N ILE A 139 -13.36 5.01 -6.96
CA ILE A 139 -13.14 3.55 -6.92
C ILE A 139 -11.67 3.24 -7.24
N ALA A 140 -11.15 3.87 -8.30
CA ALA A 140 -9.74 3.77 -8.66
C ALA A 140 -8.81 4.16 -7.49
N GLU A 141 -9.05 5.32 -6.88
CA GLU A 141 -8.23 5.84 -5.77
C GLU A 141 -8.24 4.89 -4.57
N ASN A 142 -9.43 4.42 -4.14
CA ASN A 142 -9.57 3.50 -3.02
C ASN A 142 -8.77 2.21 -3.26
N ARG A 143 -8.89 1.64 -4.46
CA ARG A 143 -8.23 0.38 -4.80
C ARG A 143 -6.72 0.52 -4.93
N CYS A 144 -6.24 1.62 -5.51
CA CYS A 144 -4.81 1.90 -5.57
C CYS A 144 -4.20 2.14 -4.19
N LEU A 145 -4.94 2.78 -3.27
CA LEU A 145 -4.48 2.95 -1.89
C LEU A 145 -4.33 1.61 -1.18
N ILE A 146 -5.30 0.71 -1.33
CA ILE A 146 -5.25 -0.65 -0.76
C ILE A 146 -4.05 -1.41 -1.34
N ALA A 147 -3.85 -1.38 -2.66
CA ALA A 147 -2.72 -2.02 -3.33
C ALA A 147 -1.37 -1.48 -2.84
N TRP A 148 -1.26 -0.17 -2.61
CA TRP A 148 -0.05 0.47 -2.11
C TRP A 148 0.26 0.04 -0.66
N VAL A 149 -0.74 0.05 0.23
CA VAL A 149 -0.55 -0.44 1.61
C VAL A 149 -0.14 -1.91 1.62
N HIS A 150 -0.78 -2.75 0.78
CA HIS A 150 -0.43 -4.15 0.65
C HIS A 150 1.03 -4.34 0.19
N ALA A 151 1.46 -3.66 -0.87
CA ALA A 151 2.84 -3.70 -1.34
C ALA A 151 3.84 -3.21 -0.28
N GLN A 152 3.51 -2.14 0.45
CA GLN A 152 4.38 -1.64 1.51
C GLN A 152 4.50 -2.62 2.68
N ALA A 153 3.42 -3.32 3.03
CA ALA A 153 3.43 -4.34 4.09
C ALA A 153 4.31 -5.54 3.71
N ILE A 154 4.25 -5.99 2.44
CA ILE A 154 5.15 -7.03 1.90
C ILE A 154 6.61 -6.58 1.99
N LYS A 155 6.91 -5.35 1.55
CA LYS A 155 8.28 -4.80 1.60
C LYS A 155 8.83 -4.76 3.02
N ARG A 156 8.03 -4.28 3.99
CA ARG A 156 8.45 -4.21 5.39
C ARG A 156 8.71 -5.59 6.00
N ALA A 157 7.87 -6.59 5.68
CA ALA A 157 8.13 -7.96 6.09
C ALA A 157 9.45 -8.51 5.51
N ALA A 158 9.74 -8.23 4.23
CA ALA A 158 11.00 -8.59 3.60
C ALA A 158 12.21 -7.89 4.24
N ASP A 159 12.08 -6.60 4.59
CA ASP A 159 13.12 -5.85 5.31
C ASP A 159 13.45 -6.49 6.66
N TYR A 160 12.41 -6.89 7.41
CA TYR A 160 12.58 -7.55 8.71
C TYR A 160 13.19 -8.94 8.57
N ARG A 161 12.75 -9.74 7.60
CA ARG A 161 13.32 -11.05 7.26
C ARG A 161 14.81 -10.92 6.99
N HIS A 162 15.17 -10.03 6.07
CA HIS A 162 16.56 -9.77 5.71
C HIS A 162 17.38 -9.30 6.93
N ALA A 163 16.81 -8.41 7.76
CA ALA A 163 17.49 -7.91 8.95
C ALA A 163 17.77 -9.00 9.99
N VAL A 164 16.80 -9.89 10.26
CA VAL A 164 16.99 -11.02 11.18
C VAL A 164 18.07 -11.95 10.67
N GLU A 165 18.04 -12.33 9.38
CA GLU A 165 19.02 -13.22 8.77
C GLU A 165 20.43 -12.65 8.84
N GLN A 166 20.61 -11.40 8.41
CA GLN A 166 21.92 -10.74 8.43
C GLN A 166 22.46 -10.58 9.84
N LEU A 167 21.61 -10.20 10.80
CA LEU A 167 22.03 -10.03 12.18
C LEU A 167 22.34 -11.37 12.86
N ALA A 168 21.60 -12.43 12.55
CA ALA A 168 21.87 -13.77 13.06
C ALA A 168 23.18 -14.36 12.54
N ILE A 169 23.55 -14.06 11.29
CA ILE A 169 24.86 -14.42 10.71
C ILE A 169 25.99 -13.65 11.39
N GLU A 170 25.83 -12.33 11.58
CA GLU A 170 26.85 -11.46 12.16
C GLU A 170 27.06 -11.73 13.66
N ALA A 171 25.98 -11.94 14.39
CA ALA A 171 26.01 -12.12 15.84
C ALA A 171 24.90 -13.08 16.31
N PRO A 172 25.16 -14.39 16.29
CA PRO A 172 24.20 -15.39 16.75
C PRO A 172 23.77 -15.15 18.21
N GLN A 173 22.46 -15.09 18.45
CA GLN A 173 21.84 -14.87 19.76
C GLN A 173 20.51 -15.63 19.88
N ALA A 174 20.10 -16.00 21.10
CA ALA A 174 18.82 -16.69 21.33
C ALA A 174 17.60 -15.82 20.94
N GLN A 175 17.73 -14.50 21.04
CA GLN A 175 16.71 -13.52 20.70
C GLN A 175 16.32 -13.56 19.21
N ALA A 176 17.19 -14.09 18.34
CA ALA A 176 16.88 -14.30 16.93
C ALA A 176 15.61 -15.14 16.73
N ILE A 177 15.39 -16.16 17.58
CA ILE A 177 14.20 -17.02 17.52
C ILE A 177 12.92 -16.22 17.77
N GLY A 178 12.95 -15.27 18.70
CA GLY A 178 11.81 -14.41 19.01
C GLY A 178 11.50 -13.47 17.85
N ALA A 179 12.51 -12.81 17.29
CA ALA A 179 12.37 -11.94 16.13
C ALA A 179 11.85 -12.71 14.91
N GLU A 180 12.42 -13.88 14.62
CA GLU A 180 12.00 -14.73 13.51
C GLU A 180 10.53 -15.15 13.63
N ARG A 181 10.07 -15.51 14.83
CA ARG A 181 8.66 -15.85 15.08
C ARG A 181 7.72 -14.70 14.77
N GLU A 182 8.05 -13.46 15.18
CA GLU A 182 7.21 -12.30 14.88
C GLU A 182 7.20 -11.96 13.38
N VAL A 183 8.33 -12.12 12.69
CA VAL A 183 8.39 -11.95 11.22
C VAL A 183 7.53 -12.99 10.51
N ILE A 184 7.62 -14.28 10.90
CA ILE A 184 6.75 -15.35 10.36
C ILE A 184 5.28 -15.03 10.63
N ALA A 185 4.95 -14.54 11.83
CA ALA A 185 3.58 -14.19 12.18
C ALA A 185 3.06 -13.00 11.35
N LEU A 186 3.91 -12.01 11.05
CA LEU A 186 3.57 -10.90 10.16
C LEU A 186 3.32 -11.41 8.74
N GLU A 187 4.24 -12.20 8.19
CA GLU A 187 4.12 -12.81 6.85
C GLU A 187 2.82 -13.62 6.72
N ALA A 188 2.46 -14.40 7.76
CA ALA A 188 1.19 -15.12 7.79
C ALA A 188 -0.02 -14.17 7.80
N ALA A 189 0.03 -13.08 8.58
CA ALA A 189 -1.04 -12.09 8.61
C ALA A 189 -1.22 -11.36 7.27
N LEU A 190 -0.15 -11.16 6.48
CA LEU A 190 -0.25 -10.59 5.14
C LEU A 190 -1.17 -11.41 4.22
N GLY A 191 -1.34 -12.72 4.48
CA GLY A 191 -2.30 -13.55 3.77
C GLY A 191 -3.74 -13.04 3.85
N GLU A 192 -4.10 -12.26 4.87
CA GLU A 192 -5.43 -11.65 5.00
C GLU A 192 -5.75 -10.66 3.87
N PHE A 193 -4.75 -10.05 3.22
CA PHE A 193 -5.00 -9.18 2.07
C PHE A 193 -5.69 -9.91 0.91
N ALA A 194 -5.61 -11.23 0.84
CA ALA A 194 -6.37 -12.03 -0.13
C ALA A 194 -7.88 -11.78 -0.04
N TYR A 195 -8.43 -11.47 1.15
CA TYR A 195 -9.85 -11.14 1.33
C TYR A 195 -10.27 -9.82 0.71
N THR A 196 -9.33 -8.96 0.31
CA THR A 196 -9.62 -7.72 -0.42
C THR A 196 -9.81 -7.96 -1.92
N GLY A 197 -9.23 -9.05 -2.47
CA GLY A 197 -9.18 -9.28 -3.92
C GLY A 197 -8.33 -8.25 -4.68
N ILE A 198 -7.50 -7.46 -3.97
CA ILE A 198 -6.62 -6.44 -4.54
C ILE A 198 -5.17 -6.94 -4.49
N ALA A 199 -4.56 -7.09 -5.66
CA ALA A 199 -3.14 -7.40 -5.76
C ALA A 199 -2.27 -6.26 -5.19
N PRO A 200 -1.08 -6.56 -4.65
CA PRO A 200 -0.17 -5.50 -4.24
C PRO A 200 0.29 -4.68 -5.46
N LEU A 201 0.60 -3.41 -5.22
CA LEU A 201 1.18 -2.52 -6.22
C LEU A 201 2.51 -3.09 -6.75
N ASP A 202 2.63 -3.28 -8.07
CA ASP A 202 3.81 -3.84 -8.72
C ASP A 202 4.54 -2.78 -9.54
N ASP A 203 5.84 -2.59 -9.34
CA ASP A 203 6.66 -1.54 -10.00
C ASP A 203 6.03 -0.14 -9.98
N GLY A 204 5.27 0.17 -8.93
CA GLY A 204 4.56 1.42 -8.75
C GLY A 204 3.26 1.51 -9.55
N ARG A 205 2.91 0.49 -10.32
CA ARG A 205 1.71 0.44 -11.14
C ARG A 205 0.54 -0.10 -10.35
N CYS A 206 -0.54 0.66 -10.36
CA CYS A 206 -1.85 0.21 -9.94
C CYS A 206 -2.58 -0.31 -11.18
N GLU A 207 -2.28 -1.55 -11.59
CA GLU A 207 -3.09 -2.20 -12.62
C GLU A 207 -4.51 -2.42 -12.10
N ASN A 208 -5.46 -2.46 -13.05
CA ASN A 208 -6.89 -2.61 -12.80
C ASN A 208 -7.12 -3.52 -11.61
N ALA A 209 -7.45 -2.89 -10.51
CA ALA A 209 -8.06 -3.55 -9.40
C ALA A 209 -9.47 -3.91 -9.91
N ASP A 210 -9.55 -4.92 -10.75
CA ASP A 210 -10.74 -5.49 -11.36
C ASP A 210 -10.47 -7.00 -11.48
N GLY A 211 -9.80 -7.62 -10.50
CA GLY A 211 -9.74 -9.08 -10.32
C GLY A 211 -9.41 -9.94 -11.56
N ALA A 212 -8.76 -9.42 -12.59
CA ALA A 212 -8.38 -10.20 -13.76
C ALA A 212 -6.99 -10.82 -13.52
N PRO A 213 -6.82 -12.14 -13.71
CA PRO A 213 -5.54 -12.79 -13.51
C PRO A 213 -4.53 -12.24 -14.52
N THR A 214 -3.34 -11.89 -14.04
CA THR A 214 -2.20 -11.48 -14.86
C THR A 214 -1.78 -12.63 -15.78
N THR A 215 -2.33 -12.69 -16.99
CA THR A 215 -1.67 -13.44 -18.07
C THR A 215 -0.46 -12.64 -18.47
N LYS A 216 0.72 -13.05 -17.97
CA LYS A 216 2.00 -12.65 -18.53
C LYS A 216 1.93 -12.92 -20.04
N VAL A 217 1.85 -11.87 -20.85
CA VAL A 217 2.05 -12.00 -22.29
C VAL A 217 3.55 -12.24 -22.45
N SER A 218 3.93 -13.51 -22.57
CA SER A 218 5.25 -13.87 -23.05
C SER A 218 5.35 -13.39 -24.49
N THR A 219 6.22 -12.40 -24.73
CA THR A 219 6.62 -12.03 -26.08
C THR A 219 7.18 -13.29 -26.78
N PRO A 220 6.63 -13.72 -27.94
CA PRO A 220 7.23 -14.81 -28.69
C PRO A 220 8.62 -14.35 -29.21
N PRO A 221 9.60 -15.27 -29.28
CA PRO A 221 10.95 -14.93 -29.76
C PRO A 221 10.91 -14.45 -31.21
N PRO A 222 11.85 -13.58 -31.62
CA PRO A 222 11.88 -13.05 -32.97
C PRO A 222 12.07 -14.19 -33.98
N VAL A 223 11.17 -14.27 -34.95
CA VAL A 223 11.32 -15.11 -36.13
C VAL A 223 12.45 -14.52 -36.96
N HIS A 224 13.57 -15.24 -37.07
CA HIS A 224 14.59 -14.92 -38.05
C HIS A 224 14.06 -15.29 -39.44
N GLU A 225 13.74 -14.28 -40.26
CA GLU A 225 13.57 -14.47 -41.70
C GLU A 225 14.95 -14.46 -42.38
N LYS A 226 15.27 -15.63 -42.97
CA LYS A 226 16.28 -15.97 -43.98
C LYS A 226 17.77 -15.76 -43.68
#